data_AF-A0A534V959-F1
#
_entry.id   AF-A0A534V959-F1
#
_cell.length_a   1.000
_cell.length_b   1.000
_cell.length_c   1.000
_cell.angle_alpha   90.00
_cell.angle_beta   90.00
_cell.angle_gamma   90.00
#
_symmetry.space_group_name_H-M   'P 1'
#
loop_
_entity.id
_entity.type
_entity.pdbx_description
1 polymer ?
#
loop_
_entity_poly.entity_id
_entity_poly.type
_entity_poly.pdbx_seq_one_letter_code
_entity_poly.pdbx_strand_id
1 'polypeptide(L)'
;MDGTTAIHVSGPRVVPTNAQFFLIHERQALHSFHPRLPPSSVWGYNGMVPGPTFLGRSGTPFLVRFVNDLPTNDPVGIGEPISAVHRHGGFQAPEDDGYPLDTFCTGQSR
;
A
#
# COMPACT_ATOMS: atom_id res chain seq x y z
N MET A 1 7.31 -7.15 -11.37
CA MET A 1 8.57 -7.37 -10.62
C MET A 1 8.36 -8.58 -9.73
N ASP A 2 9.33 -9.48 -9.65
CA ASP A 2 9.25 -10.81 -9.05
C ASP A 2 9.57 -10.85 -7.54
N GLY A 3 9.65 -9.68 -6.90
CA GLY A 3 9.96 -9.55 -5.47
C GLY A 3 11.45 -9.67 -5.12
N THR A 4 12.35 -9.83 -6.09
CA THR A 4 13.80 -9.96 -5.82
C THR A 4 14.56 -8.63 -5.82
N THR A 5 13.95 -7.56 -6.35
CA THR A 5 14.55 -6.22 -6.44
C THR A 5 13.53 -5.14 -6.10
N ALA A 6 13.87 -4.26 -5.17
CA ALA A 6 13.16 -3.00 -4.93
C ALA A 6 13.89 -1.88 -5.67
N ILE A 7 13.18 -1.16 -6.54
CA ILE A 7 13.74 0.00 -7.23
C ILE A 7 13.31 1.24 -6.45
N HIS A 8 14.28 1.83 -5.77
CA HIS A 8 14.12 3.05 -4.99
C HIS A 8 14.66 4.26 -5.78
N VAL A 9 14.19 5.46 -5.46
CA VAL A 9 14.83 6.73 -5.87
C VAL A 9 16.32 6.78 -5.46
N SER A 10 16.74 6.04 -4.43
CA SER A 10 18.12 5.97 -3.90
C SER A 10 18.97 4.78 -4.41
N GLY A 11 18.54 4.09 -5.47
CA GLY A 11 19.28 2.96 -6.07
C GLY A 11 18.86 1.59 -5.51
N PRO A 12 19.30 0.48 -6.14
CA PRO A 12 18.87 -0.85 -5.74
C PRO A 12 19.49 -1.28 -4.41
N ARG A 13 18.64 -1.60 -3.41
CA ARG A 13 19.06 -2.28 -2.18
C ARG A 13 18.97 -3.80 -2.35
N VAL A 14 19.95 -4.51 -1.80
CA VAL A 14 19.87 -5.98 -1.66
C VAL A 14 18.81 -6.31 -0.63
N VAL A 15 17.73 -6.95 -1.09
CA VAL A 15 16.69 -7.48 -0.22
C VAL A 15 17.23 -8.78 0.40
N PRO A 16 17.13 -8.98 1.72
CA PRO A 16 17.54 -10.23 2.35
C PRO A 16 16.85 -11.42 1.69
N THR A 17 17.57 -12.51 1.46
CA THR A 17 17.04 -13.69 0.75
C THR A 17 15.90 -14.38 1.48
N ASN A 18 15.76 -14.16 2.78
CA ASN A 18 14.64 -14.64 3.59
C ASN A 18 13.45 -13.67 3.64
N ALA A 19 13.46 -12.61 2.84
CA ALA A 19 12.35 -11.66 2.82
C ALA A 19 11.08 -12.30 2.24
N GLN A 20 9.95 -12.00 2.85
CA GLN A 20 8.64 -12.33 2.28
C GLN A 20 8.16 -11.19 1.41
N PHE A 21 7.77 -11.51 0.17
CA PHE A 21 7.24 -10.55 -0.76
C PHE A 21 5.70 -10.49 -0.71
N PHE A 22 5.16 -9.28 -0.65
CA PHE A 22 3.74 -9.01 -0.71
C PHE A 22 3.43 -7.96 -1.76
N LEU A 23 2.31 -8.14 -2.46
CA LEU A 23 1.77 -7.17 -3.40
C LEU A 23 0.41 -6.72 -2.89
N ILE A 24 0.25 -5.42 -2.64
CA ILE A 24 -0.98 -4.82 -2.16
C ILE A 24 -1.44 -3.79 -3.19
N HIS A 25 -2.71 -3.86 -3.57
CA HIS A 25 -3.31 -2.91 -4.48
C HIS A 25 -4.25 -1.98 -3.73
N GLU A 26 -3.99 -0.68 -3.77
CA GLU A 26 -4.92 0.34 -3.31
C GLU A 26 -6.04 0.47 -4.35
N ARG A 27 -7.26 0.14 -3.96
CA ARG A 27 -8.40 0.04 -4.88
C ARG A 27 -9.66 0.64 -4.29
N GLN A 28 -10.49 1.19 -5.17
CA GLN A 28 -11.87 1.49 -4.83
C GLN A 28 -12.68 0.20 -4.69
N ALA A 29 -13.56 0.15 -3.69
CA ALA A 29 -14.55 -0.92 -3.52
C ALA A 29 -15.84 -0.37 -2.90
N LEU A 30 -16.93 -1.14 -2.99
CA LEU A 30 -18.15 -0.86 -2.23
C LEU A 30 -18.13 -1.66 -0.92
N HIS A 31 -18.39 -0.99 0.20
CA HIS A 31 -18.46 -1.61 1.52
C HIS A 31 -19.79 -1.29 2.22
N SER A 32 -20.43 -2.32 2.78
CA SER A 32 -21.66 -2.14 3.59
C SER A 32 -21.28 -2.00 5.06
N PHE A 33 -21.28 -0.77 5.56
CA PHE A 33 -21.06 -0.49 6.98
C PHE A 33 -22.27 -0.81 7.84
N HIS A 34 -23.47 -0.81 7.25
CA HIS A 34 -24.71 -1.07 7.97
C HIS A 34 -25.76 -1.68 7.02
N PRO A 35 -26.47 -2.75 7.42
CA PRO A 35 -27.37 -3.49 6.52
C PRO A 35 -28.59 -2.71 6.01
N ARG A 36 -28.94 -1.60 6.68
CA ARG A 36 -30.04 -0.69 6.27
C ARG A 36 -29.59 0.54 5.49
N LEU A 37 -28.30 0.70 5.22
CA LEU A 37 -27.77 1.83 4.45
C LEU A 37 -27.23 1.34 3.11
N PRO A 38 -27.26 2.17 2.05
CA PRO A 38 -26.55 1.85 0.82
C PRO A 38 -25.05 1.61 1.08
N PRO A 39 -24.40 0.72 0.32
CA PRO A 39 -22.95 0.56 0.38
C PRO A 39 -22.24 1.89 0.11
N SER A 40 -21.17 2.16 0.85
CA SER A 40 -20.32 3.32 0.64
C SER A 40 -19.15 2.94 -0.27
N SER A 41 -18.78 3.84 -1.16
CA SER A 41 -17.50 3.75 -1.85
C SER A 41 -16.37 3.97 -0.85
N VAL A 42 -15.37 3.09 -0.86
CA VAL A 42 -14.18 3.16 -0.02
C VAL A 42 -12.93 2.98 -0.86
N TRP A 43 -11.82 3.58 -0.43
CA TRP A 43 -10.48 3.24 -0.90
C TRP A 43 -9.82 2.37 0.15
N GLY A 44 -9.33 1.20 -0.26
CA GLY A 44 -8.78 0.23 0.69
C GLY A 44 -7.66 -0.60 0.09
N TYR A 45 -6.80 -1.10 0.98
CA TYR A 45 -5.77 -2.08 0.61
C TYR A 45 -6.44 -3.39 0.20
N ASN A 46 -6.19 -3.81 -1.03
CA ASN A 46 -6.89 -4.86 -1.76
C ASN A 46 -8.41 -4.65 -1.84
N GLY A 47 -8.88 -3.39 -1.82
CA GLY A 47 -10.31 -3.06 -1.82
C GLY A 47 -11.03 -3.46 -0.53
N MET A 48 -10.30 -3.69 0.56
CA MET A 48 -10.87 -4.07 1.86
C MET A 48 -10.71 -2.93 2.87
N VAL A 49 -11.69 -2.86 3.78
CA VAL A 49 -11.64 -2.01 4.98
C VAL A 49 -12.08 -2.84 6.19
N PRO A 50 -11.19 -3.07 7.19
CA PRO A 50 -9.76 -2.79 7.15
C PRO A 50 -9.02 -3.61 6.09
N GLY A 51 -7.80 -3.17 5.74
CA GLY A 51 -6.90 -3.91 4.85
C GLY A 51 -6.47 -5.28 5.41
N PRO A 52 -5.76 -6.10 4.61
CA PRO A 52 -5.29 -7.39 5.06
C PRO A 52 -4.32 -7.24 6.25
N THR A 53 -4.38 -8.19 7.17
CA THR A 53 -3.46 -8.23 8.32
C THR A 53 -2.16 -8.91 7.94
N PHE A 54 -1.04 -8.19 8.09
CA PHE A 54 0.30 -8.77 7.97
C PHE A 54 0.68 -9.54 9.23
N LEU A 55 1.05 -10.81 9.09
CA LEU A 55 1.50 -11.67 10.18
C LEU A 55 3.01 -11.90 10.06
N GLY A 56 3.79 -11.08 10.76
CA GLY A 56 5.25 -11.13 10.72
C GLY A 56 5.86 -12.00 11.83
N ARG A 57 6.99 -12.64 11.51
CA ARG A 57 7.89 -13.26 12.50
C ARG A 57 9.14 -12.39 12.64
N SER A 58 9.55 -12.11 13.89
CA SER A 58 10.80 -11.38 14.14
C SER A 58 11.98 -12.02 13.41
N GLY A 59 12.83 -11.19 12.80
CA GLY A 59 13.97 -11.62 11.96
C GLY A 59 13.61 -12.00 10.52
N THR A 60 12.33 -11.98 10.13
CA THR A 60 11.89 -12.19 8.74
C THR A 60 11.43 -10.85 8.14
N PRO A 61 12.22 -10.22 7.26
CA PRO A 61 11.86 -8.94 6.67
C PRO A 61 10.74 -9.10 5.65
N PHE A 62 9.92 -8.06 5.49
CA PHE A 62 8.88 -8.01 4.48
C PHE A 62 9.27 -7.00 3.41
N LEU A 63 9.19 -7.41 2.15
CA LEU A 63 9.18 -6.50 1.01
C LEU A 63 7.74 -6.37 0.55
N VAL A 64 7.12 -5.22 0.78
CA VAL A 64 5.75 -4.95 0.37
C VAL A 64 5.77 -3.96 -0.77
N ARG A 65 5.13 -4.32 -1.88
CA ARG A 65 4.87 -3.40 -2.98
C ARG A 65 3.44 -2.91 -2.90
N PHE A 66 3.26 -1.60 -2.80
CA PHE A 66 1.96 -0.96 -2.87
C PHE A 66 1.76 -0.44 -4.29
N VAL A 67 0.67 -0.84 -4.93
CA VAL A 67 0.27 -0.39 -6.27
C VAL A 67 -0.96 0.48 -6.13
N ASN A 68 -0.89 1.71 -6.63
CA ASN A 68 -2.02 2.62 -6.63
C ASN A 68 -2.90 2.35 -7.87
N ASP A 69 -3.95 1.56 -7.69
CA ASP A 69 -4.98 1.30 -8.71
C ASP A 69 -6.22 2.22 -8.51
N LEU A 70 -6.10 3.31 -7.74
CA LEU A 70 -7.21 4.23 -7.50
C LEU A 70 -7.57 4.99 -8.78
N PRO A 71 -8.85 5.31 -9.01
CA PRO A 71 -9.27 6.00 -10.23
C PRO A 71 -8.67 7.42 -10.30
N THR A 72 -8.11 7.79 -11.47
CA THR A 72 -7.53 9.13 -11.69
C THR A 72 -8.54 10.26 -11.47
N ASN A 73 -9.81 10.00 -11.79
CA ASN A 73 -10.92 10.89 -11.46
C ASN A 73 -11.75 10.21 -10.38
N ASP A 74 -11.62 10.67 -9.13
CA ASP A 74 -12.42 10.15 -8.03
C ASP A 74 -13.91 10.46 -8.28
N PRO A 75 -14.75 9.45 -8.54
CA PRO A 75 -16.15 9.67 -8.90
C PRO A 75 -17.01 10.14 -7.71
N VAL A 76 -16.50 10.03 -6.48
CA VAL A 76 -17.27 10.28 -5.25
C VAL A 76 -16.64 11.32 -4.32
N GLY A 77 -15.48 11.87 -4.68
CA GLY A 77 -14.84 12.99 -3.97
C GLY A 77 -14.31 12.63 -2.57
N ILE A 78 -13.82 11.41 -2.38
CA ILE A 78 -13.01 10.98 -1.24
C ILE A 78 -11.68 11.75 -1.17
N GLY A 79 -11.00 11.98 -2.30
CA GLY A 79 -9.74 12.73 -2.34
C GLY A 79 -8.98 12.67 -3.67
N GLU A 80 -7.72 13.08 -3.64
CA GLU A 80 -6.78 12.91 -4.75
C GLU A 80 -6.14 11.52 -4.68
N PRO A 81 -5.99 10.77 -5.80
CA PRO A 81 -5.44 9.43 -5.80
C PRO A 81 -3.90 9.44 -5.72
N ILE A 82 -3.38 10.10 -4.70
CA ILE A 82 -1.96 10.28 -4.38
C ILE A 82 -1.72 9.70 -2.99
N SER A 83 -0.84 8.71 -2.90
CA SER A 83 -0.67 7.91 -1.68
C SER A 83 0.76 7.96 -1.15
N ALA A 84 0.89 7.93 0.18
CA ALA A 84 2.12 7.60 0.89
C ALA A 84 1.77 6.57 1.97
N VAL A 85 2.61 5.56 2.19
CA VAL A 85 2.31 4.44 3.10
C VAL A 85 3.31 4.43 4.25
N HIS A 86 2.80 4.59 5.48
CA HIS A 86 3.61 4.54 6.70
C HIS A 86 3.28 3.31 7.54
N ARG A 87 4.30 2.52 7.89
CA ARG A 87 4.16 1.43 8.85
C ARG A 87 4.37 1.97 10.27
N HIS A 88 3.26 2.34 10.91
CA HIS A 88 3.28 2.87 12.28
C HIS A 88 3.89 1.87 13.28
N GLY A 89 4.81 2.35 14.11
CA GLY A 89 5.53 1.54 15.11
C GLY A 89 6.63 0.64 14.51
N GLY A 90 7.03 0.89 13.27
CA GLY A 90 8.10 0.15 12.62
C GLY A 90 9.50 0.69 12.78
N PHE A 91 10.46 -0.19 12.48
CA PHE A 91 11.88 0.12 12.41
C PHE A 91 12.35 -0.23 11.00
N GLN A 92 12.06 0.68 10.07
CA GLN A 92 12.44 0.60 8.67
C GLN A 92 13.45 1.71 8.35
N ALA A 93 14.09 1.62 7.19
CA ALA A 93 14.95 2.70 6.71
C ALA A 93 14.12 3.97 6.42
N PRO A 94 14.69 5.18 6.53
CA PRO A 94 13.95 6.43 6.31
C PRO A 94 13.22 6.48 4.96
N GLU A 95 13.83 5.89 3.94
CA GLU A 95 13.27 5.87 2.59
C GLU A 95 12.09 4.89 2.43
N ASP A 96 11.94 3.92 3.35
CA ASP A 96 10.83 2.95 3.38
C ASP A 96 9.78 3.32 4.46
N ASP A 97 9.95 4.47 5.13
CA ASP A 97 9.13 4.88 6.28
C ASP A 97 7.81 5.55 5.88
N GLY A 98 7.68 6.02 4.65
CA GLY A 98 6.48 6.73 4.20
C GLY A 98 6.48 8.21 4.60
N TYR A 99 7.57 8.91 4.31
CA TYR A 99 7.63 10.37 4.46
C TYR A 99 6.43 11.02 3.74
N PRO A 100 5.76 12.06 4.30
CA PRO A 100 4.52 12.58 3.74
C PRO A 100 4.59 13.09 2.29
N LEU A 101 5.79 13.38 1.76
CA LEU A 101 6.00 13.77 0.37
C LEU A 101 6.60 12.66 -0.49
N ASP A 102 6.86 11.48 0.06
CA ASP A 102 7.26 10.29 -0.69
C ASP A 102 6.03 9.59 -1.27
N THR A 103 5.36 10.31 -2.17
CA THR A 103 4.06 9.91 -2.70
C THR A 103 4.16 9.21 -4.05
N PHE A 104 3.14 8.41 -4.37
CA PHE A 104 2.95 7.79 -5.67
C PHE A 104 1.49 7.91 -6.13
N CYS A 105 1.30 8.25 -7.40
CA CYS A 105 0.02 8.50 -8.05
C CYS A 105 -0.60 7.20 -8.62
N THR A 106 -1.84 7.29 -9.10
CA THR A 106 -2.49 6.23 -9.89
C THR A 106 -1.56 5.66 -10.97
N GLY A 107 -1.51 4.33 -11.05
CA GLY A 107 -0.69 3.58 -12.00
C GLY A 107 0.77 3.42 -11.59
N GLN A 108 1.19 4.04 -10.49
CA GLN A 108 2.53 3.88 -9.93
C GLN A 108 2.53 2.87 -8.78
N SER A 109 3.73 2.42 -8.41
CA SER A 109 3.94 1.57 -7.25
C SER A 109 5.13 2.03 -6.44
N ARG A 110 5.06 1.84 -5.11
CA ARG A 110 6.18 2.01 -4.18
C ARG A 110 6.60 0.66 -3.62
#